data_AF-E5X4J1-F1
#
_entry.id   AF-E5X4J1-F1
#
_cell.length_a   1.000
_cell.length_b   1.000
_cell.length_c   1.000
_cell.angle_alpha   90.00
_cell.angle_beta   90.00
_cell.angle_gamma   90.00
#
_symmetry.space_group_name_H-M   'P 1'
#
loop_
_entity.id
_entity.type
_entity.pdbx_description
1 polymer ?
#
loop_
_entity_poly.entity_id
_entity_poly.type
_entity_poly.pdbx_seq_one_letter_code
_entity_poly.pdbx_strand_id
1 'polypeptide(L)'
;MGQCVMKAGLPYEQVKSENGDVLDKMIFMPVVNLQKADAEAVIDSYLTHMSPKAFELVFNNDGPEVLRLIDKVRSSGARIFINSLWPELCGGHDDDRAVELHEPDESWGWIIGRGAKLIQTDRPALLLDYLRAKKLHN
;
A
#
# COMPACT_ATOMS: atom_id res chain seq x y z
N MET A 1 16.03 18.47 -3.67
CA MET A 1 14.62 18.24 -4.06
C MET A 1 14.42 16.73 -4.23
N GLY A 2 13.28 16.17 -3.83
CA GLY A 2 13.02 14.72 -3.95
C GLY A 2 12.55 13.99 -2.68
N GLN A 3 12.04 14.70 -1.67
CA GLN A 3 11.54 14.12 -0.40
C GLN A 3 10.01 14.05 -0.32
N CYS A 4 9.30 14.40 -1.40
CA CYS A 4 7.84 14.35 -1.45
C CYS A 4 7.40 13.16 -2.32
N VAL A 5 6.39 12.44 -1.83
CA VAL A 5 5.68 11.40 -2.59
C VAL A 5 4.28 11.93 -2.90
N MET A 6 3.96 12.04 -4.18
CA MET A 6 2.61 12.39 -4.63
C MET A 6 1.84 11.11 -4.90
N LYS A 7 0.55 11.09 -4.56
CA LYS A 7 -0.30 9.91 -4.75
C LYS A 7 -1.68 10.30 -5.24
N ALA A 8 -2.28 9.45 -6.07
CA ALA A 8 -3.66 9.61 -6.52
C ALA A 8 -4.30 8.25 -6.84
N GLY A 9 -5.62 8.17 -6.66
CA GLY A 9 -6.46 7.03 -7.02
C GLY A 9 -7.06 7.13 -8.42
N LEU A 10 -6.28 7.61 -9.38
CA LEU A 10 -6.70 7.84 -10.77
C LEU A 10 -5.95 6.89 -11.72
N PRO A 11 -6.53 6.50 -12.87
CA PRO A 11 -5.82 5.76 -13.91
C PRO A 11 -4.59 6.52 -14.43
N TYR A 12 -3.55 5.78 -14.86
CA TYR A 12 -2.29 6.38 -15.35
C TYR A 12 -2.52 7.43 -16.44
N GLU A 13 -3.37 7.13 -17.44
CA GLU A 13 -3.62 8.04 -18.56
C GLU A 13 -4.20 9.39 -18.10
N GLN A 14 -5.08 9.38 -17.10
CA GLN A 14 -5.62 10.60 -16.53
C GLN A 14 -4.53 11.39 -15.79
N VAL A 15 -3.73 10.72 -14.96
CA VAL A 15 -2.62 11.37 -14.25
C VAL A 15 -1.62 11.98 -15.23
N LYS A 16 -1.27 11.28 -16.32
CA LYS A 16 -0.34 11.79 -17.33
C LYS A 16 -0.93 12.97 -18.11
N SER A 17 -2.21 12.91 -18.47
CA SER A 17 -2.92 14.00 -19.14
C SER A 17 -2.94 15.29 -18.30
N GLU A 18 -3.25 15.16 -17.00
CA GLU A 18 -3.41 16.31 -16.10
C GLU A 18 -2.07 16.89 -15.61
N ASN A 19 -1.03 16.05 -15.48
CA ASN A 19 0.21 16.42 -14.77
C ASN A 19 1.50 16.27 -15.60
N GLY A 20 1.40 15.79 -16.84
CA GLY A 20 2.41 15.84 -17.90
C GLY A 20 3.87 15.74 -17.45
N ASP A 21 4.59 16.84 -17.66
CA ASP A 21 6.05 16.99 -17.43
C ASP A 21 6.44 17.06 -15.94
N VAL A 22 5.48 17.28 -15.04
CA VAL A 22 5.76 17.39 -13.60
C VAL A 22 5.87 16.00 -12.99
N LEU A 23 5.14 15.03 -13.55
CA LEU A 23 5.13 13.64 -13.08
C LEU A 23 6.53 13.01 -13.10
N ASP A 24 7.34 13.33 -14.11
CA ASP A 24 8.70 12.81 -14.27
C ASP A 24 9.72 13.47 -13.30
N LYS A 25 9.31 14.54 -12.60
CA LYS A 25 10.15 15.30 -11.66
C LYS A 25 9.90 14.94 -10.19
N MET A 26 8.97 14.02 -9.90
CA MET A 26 8.56 13.65 -8.56
C MET A 26 8.45 12.14 -8.38
N ILE A 27 8.43 11.69 -7.13
CA ILE A 27 8.07 10.30 -6.81
C ILE A 27 6.54 10.24 -6.81
N PHE A 28 5.96 9.43 -7.70
CA PHE A 28 4.53 9.17 -7.74
C PHE A 28 4.23 7.75 -7.23
N MET A 29 3.19 7.63 -6.41
CA MET A 29 2.68 6.36 -5.87
C MET A 29 1.20 6.25 -6.21
N PRO A 30 0.81 5.37 -7.16
CA PRO A 30 -0.61 5.11 -7.42
C PRO A 30 -1.30 4.50 -6.20
N VAL A 31 -2.54 4.92 -5.97
CA VAL A 31 -3.46 4.31 -4.99
C VAL A 31 -4.44 3.43 -5.74
N VAL A 32 -4.49 2.14 -5.43
CA VAL A 32 -5.35 1.18 -6.12
C VAL A 32 -6.27 0.52 -5.12
N ASN A 33 -7.58 0.67 -5.34
CA ASN A 33 -8.61 -0.08 -4.61
C ASN A 33 -8.81 -1.43 -5.29
N LEU A 34 -8.49 -2.51 -4.57
CA LEU A 34 -8.46 -3.88 -5.11
C LEU A 34 -9.85 -4.52 -5.26
N GLN A 35 -10.92 -3.88 -4.76
CA GLN A 35 -12.30 -4.32 -4.98
C GLN A 35 -12.85 -3.86 -6.34
N LYS A 36 -12.19 -2.91 -7.00
CA LYS A 36 -12.67 -2.43 -8.30
C LYS A 36 -12.35 -3.45 -9.39
N ALA A 37 -13.29 -3.65 -10.29
CA ALA A 37 -13.15 -4.58 -11.41
C ALA A 37 -11.97 -4.24 -12.35
N ASP A 38 -11.54 -2.98 -12.39
CA ASP A 38 -10.42 -2.49 -13.18
C ASP A 38 -9.09 -2.43 -12.40
N ALA A 39 -9.04 -2.90 -11.14
CA ALA A 39 -7.85 -2.81 -10.29
C ALA A 39 -6.60 -3.39 -10.94
N GLU A 40 -6.71 -4.59 -11.53
CA GLU A 40 -5.59 -5.23 -12.23
C GLU A 40 -5.15 -4.42 -13.45
N ALA A 41 -6.08 -3.91 -14.26
CA ALA A 41 -5.78 -3.10 -15.43
C ALA A 41 -5.09 -1.79 -15.06
N VAL A 42 -5.50 -1.18 -13.94
CA VAL A 42 -4.83 0.02 -13.38
C VAL A 42 -3.40 -0.31 -12.96
N ILE A 43 -3.19 -1.43 -12.23
CA ILE A 43 -1.84 -1.88 -11.84
C ILE A 43 -0.97 -2.08 -13.08
N ASP A 44 -1.46 -2.81 -14.08
CA ASP A 44 -0.72 -3.10 -15.30
C ASP A 44 -0.35 -1.83 -16.06
N SER A 45 -1.29 -0.89 -16.21
CA SER A 45 -1.04 0.38 -16.87
C SER A 45 0.10 1.17 -16.20
N TYR A 46 0.09 1.28 -14.86
CA TYR A 46 1.18 1.95 -14.14
C TYR A 46 2.52 1.21 -14.27
N LEU A 47 2.53 -0.12 -14.21
CA LEU A 47 3.76 -0.90 -14.37
C LEU A 47 4.35 -0.73 -15.77
N THR A 48 3.52 -0.79 -16.81
CA THR A 48 3.93 -0.64 -18.21
C THR A 48 4.48 0.75 -18.53
N HIS A 49 3.84 1.81 -18.02
CA HIS A 49 4.15 3.17 -18.48
C HIS A 49 5.03 3.99 -17.53
N MET A 50 5.08 3.65 -16.24
CA MET A 50 5.80 4.44 -15.23
C MET A 50 6.80 3.63 -14.41
N SER A 51 6.54 2.35 -14.15
CA SER A 51 7.34 1.54 -13.20
C SER A 51 7.48 2.22 -11.81
N PRO A 52 6.37 2.52 -11.12
CA PRO A 52 6.40 3.26 -9.85
C PRO A 52 7.17 2.51 -8.76
N LYS A 53 7.79 3.26 -7.85
CA LYS A 53 8.60 2.69 -6.75
C LYS A 53 7.77 2.01 -5.66
N ALA A 54 6.51 2.41 -5.55
CA ALA A 54 5.56 1.85 -4.60
C ALA A 54 4.13 1.94 -5.15
N PHE A 55 3.24 1.10 -4.62
CA PHE A 55 1.79 1.21 -4.75
C PHE A 55 1.19 1.28 -3.35
N GLU A 56 0.18 2.14 -3.18
CA GLU A 56 -0.74 2.05 -2.07
C GLU A 56 -1.89 1.14 -2.46
N LEU A 57 -2.09 0.06 -1.71
CA LEU A 57 -3.16 -0.91 -1.96
C LEU A 57 -4.23 -0.74 -0.89
N VAL A 58 -5.47 -0.56 -1.34
CA VAL A 58 -6.65 -0.39 -0.47
C VAL A 58 -7.55 -1.59 -0.69
N PHE A 59 -7.92 -2.26 0.40
CA PHE A 59 -8.84 -3.39 0.34
C PHE A 59 -9.65 -3.57 1.63
N ASN A 60 -10.87 -4.11 1.53
CA ASN A 60 -11.79 -4.35 2.64
C ASN A 60 -11.96 -5.85 2.99
N ASN A 61 -11.21 -6.75 2.34
CA ASN A 61 -11.13 -8.17 2.67
C ASN A 61 -9.81 -8.75 2.16
N ASP A 62 -9.44 -9.95 2.63
CA ASP A 62 -8.21 -10.67 2.27
C ASP A 62 -8.49 -11.93 1.42
N GLY A 63 -9.57 -11.91 0.63
CA GLY A 63 -9.96 -13.02 -0.24
C GLY A 63 -8.91 -13.33 -1.34
N PRO A 64 -9.04 -14.48 -2.02
CA PRO A 64 -8.03 -14.97 -2.97
C PRO A 64 -7.63 -13.98 -4.06
N GLU A 65 -8.58 -13.21 -4.59
CA GLU A 65 -8.31 -12.22 -5.63
C GLU A 65 -7.50 -11.03 -5.11
N VAL A 66 -7.80 -10.53 -3.92
CA VAL A 66 -7.01 -9.48 -3.26
C VAL A 66 -5.58 -9.96 -3.04
N LEU A 67 -5.42 -11.18 -2.52
CA LEU A 67 -4.09 -11.76 -2.31
C LEU A 67 -3.32 -11.93 -3.62
N ARG A 68 -3.98 -12.33 -4.70
CA ARG A 68 -3.38 -12.44 -6.04
C ARG A 68 -2.86 -11.09 -6.54
N LEU A 69 -3.62 -10.02 -6.36
CA LEU A 69 -3.21 -8.67 -6.78
C LEU A 69 -2.09 -8.10 -5.91
N ILE A 70 -2.10 -8.34 -4.60
CA ILE A 70 -0.99 -8.02 -3.69
C ILE A 70 0.29 -8.74 -4.18
N ASP A 71 0.19 -10.03 -4.49
CA ASP A 71 1.32 -10.82 -4.98
C ASP A 71 1.82 -10.34 -6.34
N LYS A 72 0.93 -9.91 -7.24
CA LYS A 72 1.29 -9.30 -8.52
C LYS A 72 2.13 -8.04 -8.33
N VAL A 73 1.68 -7.12 -7.48
CA VAL A 73 2.42 -5.89 -7.17
C VAL A 73 3.76 -6.22 -6.53
N ARG A 74 3.80 -7.13 -5.56
CA ARG A 74 5.05 -7.60 -4.93
C ARG A 74 6.03 -8.17 -5.94
N SER A 75 5.54 -8.99 -6.87
CA SER A 75 6.36 -9.67 -7.89
C SER A 75 6.90 -8.71 -8.94
N SER A 76 6.27 -7.55 -9.13
CA SER A 76 6.79 -6.48 -10.00
C SER A 76 8.07 -5.80 -9.46
N GLY A 77 8.40 -6.01 -8.18
CA GLY A 77 9.48 -5.32 -7.49
C GLY A 77 9.12 -3.95 -6.92
N ALA A 78 7.90 -3.46 -7.16
CA ALA A 78 7.38 -2.28 -6.49
C ALA A 78 7.14 -2.55 -5.00
N ARG A 79 7.36 -1.53 -4.15
CA ARG A 79 7.07 -1.62 -2.72
C ARG A 79 5.56 -1.54 -2.49
N ILE A 80 5.09 -2.28 -1.49
CA ILE A 80 3.68 -2.21 -1.07
C ILE A 80 3.57 -1.26 0.12
N PHE A 81 2.63 -0.31 0.01
CA PHE A 81 2.18 0.60 1.05
C PHE A 81 0.76 0.19 1.46
N ILE A 82 0.52 0.00 2.77
CA ILE A 82 -0.80 -0.29 3.35
C ILE A 82 -1.15 0.76 4.41
N ASN A 83 -2.40 1.19 4.46
CA ASN A 83 -2.93 1.97 5.58
C ASN A 83 -3.53 1.00 6.61
N SER A 84 -3.01 0.96 7.83
CA SER A 84 -3.57 0.18 8.94
C SER A 84 -4.58 0.99 9.76
N LEU A 85 -5.13 2.08 9.23
CA LEU A 85 -5.98 3.00 10.00
C LEU A 85 -7.36 2.39 10.33
N TRP A 86 -8.01 1.81 9.31
CA TRP A 86 -9.39 1.33 9.39
C TRP A 86 -9.54 -0.01 8.66
N PRO A 87 -10.49 -0.87 9.06
CA PRO A 87 -10.71 -2.18 8.45
C PRO A 87 -10.90 -2.14 6.94
N GLU A 88 -11.59 -1.13 6.41
CA GLU A 88 -11.92 -0.98 4.99
C GLU A 88 -10.71 -0.65 4.11
N LEU A 89 -9.58 -0.27 4.72
CA LEU A 89 -8.34 0.05 4.01
C LEU A 89 -7.36 -1.12 3.94
N CYS A 90 -7.52 -2.12 4.81
CA CYS A 90 -6.58 -3.22 4.97
C CYS A 90 -7.24 -4.57 5.31
N GLY A 91 -8.50 -4.78 4.97
CA GLY A 91 -9.19 -6.07 5.16
C GLY A 91 -9.40 -6.50 6.60
N GLY A 92 -9.50 -5.55 7.54
CA GLY A 92 -9.59 -5.85 8.98
C GLY A 92 -8.24 -6.16 9.64
N HIS A 93 -7.13 -5.73 9.03
CA HIS A 93 -5.79 -5.76 9.62
C HIS A 93 -5.38 -4.35 10.10
N ASP A 94 -6.28 -3.71 10.84
CA ASP A 94 -6.16 -2.32 11.28
C ASP A 94 -5.54 -2.15 12.68
N ASP A 95 -5.34 -0.90 13.08
CA ASP A 95 -4.68 -0.49 14.30
C ASP A 95 -5.48 -0.86 15.55
N ASP A 96 -6.81 -0.80 15.51
CA ASP A 96 -7.63 -1.16 16.67
C ASP A 96 -7.60 -2.67 16.91
N ARG A 97 -7.55 -3.49 15.84
CA ARG A 97 -7.26 -4.92 15.98
C ARG A 97 -5.87 -5.16 16.60
N ALA A 98 -4.86 -4.44 16.15
CA ALA A 98 -3.50 -4.61 16.68
C ALA A 98 -3.40 -4.25 18.17
N VAL A 99 -4.07 -3.16 18.58
CA VAL A 99 -3.87 -2.54 19.89
C VAL A 99 -4.98 -2.92 20.88
N GLU A 100 -6.24 -2.67 20.51
CA GLU A 100 -7.40 -2.81 21.40
C GLU A 100 -7.84 -4.27 21.54
N LEU A 101 -7.69 -5.07 20.47
CA LEU A 101 -7.92 -6.52 20.53
C LEU A 101 -6.67 -7.31 20.94
N HIS A 102 -5.52 -6.64 21.09
CA HIS A 102 -4.23 -7.25 21.40
C HIS A 102 -3.77 -8.31 20.37
N GLU A 103 -4.07 -8.09 19.10
CA GLU A 103 -3.74 -8.97 17.98
C GLU A 103 -2.73 -8.33 16.98
N PRO A 104 -1.54 -7.88 17.43
CA PRO A 104 -0.62 -7.15 16.55
C PRO A 104 0.02 -8.04 15.47
N ASP A 105 0.11 -9.36 15.68
CA ASP A 105 0.63 -10.29 14.68
C ASP A 105 -0.40 -10.62 13.59
N GLU A 106 -1.67 -10.65 13.97
CA GLU A 106 -2.80 -10.84 13.08
C GLU A 106 -3.13 -9.57 12.28
N SER A 107 -2.72 -8.39 12.75
CA SER A 107 -2.86 -7.12 12.06
C SER A 107 -1.55 -6.68 11.38
N TRP A 108 -0.68 -5.95 12.08
CA TRP A 108 0.59 -5.44 11.54
C TRP A 108 1.50 -6.56 11.04
N GLY A 109 1.59 -7.67 11.79
CA GLY A 109 2.36 -8.84 11.39
C GLY A 109 1.89 -9.44 10.08
N TRP A 110 0.57 -9.53 9.87
CA TRP A 110 -0.02 -9.99 8.61
C TRP A 110 0.33 -9.04 7.46
N ILE A 111 0.18 -7.73 7.65
CA ILE A 111 0.52 -6.71 6.64
C ILE A 111 1.99 -6.85 6.20
N ILE A 112 2.90 -6.99 7.17
CA ILE A 112 4.33 -7.18 6.91
C ILE A 112 4.60 -8.52 6.22
N GLY A 113 3.93 -9.60 6.66
CA GLY A 113 4.02 -10.94 6.08
C GLY A 113 3.59 -10.99 4.62
N ARG A 114 2.67 -10.10 4.20
CA ARG A 114 2.28 -9.92 2.79
C ARG A 114 3.28 -9.12 1.96
N GLY A 115 4.36 -8.63 2.58
CA GLY A 115 5.47 -7.98 1.90
C GLY A 115 5.37 -6.46 1.88
N ALA A 116 4.47 -5.86 2.66
CA ALA A 116 4.43 -4.41 2.85
C ALA A 116 5.79 -3.91 3.35
N LYS A 117 6.23 -2.77 2.80
CA LYS A 117 7.46 -2.07 3.19
C LYS A 117 7.19 -0.67 3.73
N LEU A 118 5.96 -0.17 3.53
CA LEU A 118 5.46 1.08 4.06
C LEU A 118 4.11 0.81 4.73
N ILE A 119 3.93 1.32 5.94
CA ILE A 119 2.66 1.23 6.67
C ILE A 119 2.33 2.64 7.17
N GLN A 120 1.12 3.10 6.90
CA GLN A 120 0.56 4.31 7.51
C GLN A 120 -0.38 3.90 8.64
N THR A 121 -0.16 4.48 9.82
CA THR A 121 -0.82 4.11 11.09
C THR A 121 -1.16 5.36 11.89
N ASP A 122 -2.23 5.30 12.68
CA ASP A 122 -2.59 6.29 13.72
C ASP A 122 -1.98 5.94 15.09
N ARG A 123 -1.26 4.80 15.18
CA ARG A 123 -0.55 4.32 16.36
C ARG A 123 0.97 4.24 16.15
N PRO A 124 1.65 5.30 15.64
CA PRO A 124 3.04 5.20 15.18
C PRO A 124 4.04 4.77 16.26
N ALA A 125 3.85 5.17 17.52
CA ALA A 125 4.72 4.75 18.62
C ALA A 125 4.61 3.24 18.88
N LEU A 126 3.38 2.71 18.94
CA LEU A 126 3.13 1.29 19.20
C LEU A 126 3.57 0.41 18.02
N LEU A 127 3.34 0.86 16.78
CA LEU A 127 3.87 0.17 15.61
C LEU A 127 5.41 0.15 15.63
N LEU A 128 6.07 1.26 15.99
CA LEU A 128 7.53 1.28 16.10
C LEU A 128 8.05 0.33 17.17
N ASP A 129 7.41 0.27 18.34
CA ASP A 129 7.78 -0.67 19.41
C ASP A 129 7.64 -2.12 18.94
N TYR A 130 6.52 -2.45 18.28
CA TYR A 130 6.29 -3.76 17.67
C TYR A 130 7.38 -4.11 16.65
N LEU A 131 7.67 -3.20 15.72
CA LEU A 131 8.68 -3.41 14.66
C LEU A 131 10.08 -3.59 15.25
N ARG A 132 10.47 -2.77 16.24
CA ARG A 132 11.78 -2.85 16.89
C ARG A 132 11.95 -4.14 17.69
N ALA A 133 10.91 -4.55 18.44
CA ALA A 133 10.90 -5.83 19.15
C ALA A 133 11.13 -7.01 18.19
N LYS A 134 10.62 -6.91 16.96
CA LYS A 134 10.82 -7.89 15.88
C LYS A 134 12.05 -7.65 14.99
N LYS A 135 12.87 -6.64 15.27
CA LYS A 135 14.06 -6.25 14.47
C LYS A 135 13.73 -5.91 13.01
N LEU A 136 12.53 -5.35 12.79
CA LEU A 136 12.03 -4.90 11.50
C LEU A 136 12.20 -3.39 11.30
N HIS A 137 12.62 -2.67 12.34
CA HIS A 137 12.95 -1.24 12.31
C HIS A 137 14.06 -0.91 13.32
N ASN A 138 14.82 0.14 13.05
CA ASN A 138 15.89 0.67 13.90
C ASN A 138 15.38 1.49 15.09
#